data_AF-A0A1W9Z7X4-F1
#
_entry.id   AF-A0A1W9Z7X4-F1
#
_cell.length_a   1.000
_cell.length_b   1.000
_cell.length_c   1.000
_cell.angle_alpha   90.00
_cell.angle_beta   90.00
_cell.angle_gamma   90.00
#
_symmetry.space_group_name_H-M   'P 1'
#
loop_
_entity.id
_entity.type
_entity.pdbx_description
1 polymer ?
#
loop_
_entity_poly.entity_id
_entity_poly.type
_entity_poly.pdbx_seq_one_letter_code
_entity_poly.pdbx_strand_id
1 'polypeptide(L)'
;MAKESPDEGEAPIIVGMAEAAMHMYTTAIAALPDTNDDEFRPRVEVILSGLRKLRKSLTDAAARSRLTPGVIVALSEARRCYDDLMERAAAAPAAALGQQLYVARLHAKLSAKEAANGAGLRADLLDDLEAGETPTEDEATNVKGLIESLGRGGVPAMKLNENDHKRLPAESFDESVA
;
A
#
# COMPACT_ATOMS: atom_id res chain seq x y z
N MET A 1 -21.53 36.81 -21.67
CA MET A 1 -21.04 36.87 -20.28
C MET A 1 -20.81 35.44 -19.83
N ALA A 2 -19.54 35.03 -19.70
CA ALA A 2 -19.21 33.71 -19.18
C ALA A 2 -19.56 33.67 -17.70
N LYS A 3 -20.33 32.66 -17.29
CA LYS A 3 -20.71 32.44 -15.89
C LYS A 3 -19.50 31.77 -15.24
N GLU A 4 -18.70 32.55 -14.53
CA GLU A 4 -17.62 32.05 -13.68
C GLU A 4 -18.22 30.94 -12.80
N SER A 5 -17.74 29.73 -13.01
CA SER A 5 -18.28 28.56 -12.32
C SER A 5 -17.67 28.59 -10.91
N PRO A 6 -18.45 28.40 -9.83
CA PRO A 6 -17.92 28.49 -8.45
C PRO A 6 -16.69 27.61 -8.21
N ASP A 7 -16.55 26.53 -8.98
CA ASP A 7 -15.42 25.59 -8.99
C ASP A 7 -14.06 26.20 -9.43
N GLU A 8 -14.04 27.27 -10.25
CA GLU A 8 -12.78 27.90 -10.70
C GLU A 8 -12.06 28.66 -9.57
N GLY A 9 -12.81 29.22 -8.61
CA GLY A 9 -12.23 29.95 -7.47
C GLY A 9 -11.82 29.06 -6.30
N GLU A 10 -12.39 27.85 -6.19
CA GLU A 10 -12.09 26.90 -5.11
C GLU A 10 -10.70 26.26 -5.29
N ALA A 11 -10.29 26.01 -6.54
CA ALA A 11 -9.08 25.27 -6.82
C ALA A 11 -7.79 25.97 -6.37
N PRO A 12 -7.57 27.27 -6.60
CA PRO A 12 -6.39 27.97 -6.08
C PRO A 12 -6.32 27.97 -4.54
N ILE A 13 -7.48 28.04 -3.86
CA ILE A 13 -7.55 27.98 -2.39
C ILE A 13 -7.17 26.59 -1.91
N ILE A 14 -7.74 25.53 -2.51
CA ILE A 14 -7.41 24.14 -2.19
C ILE A 14 -5.91 23.88 -2.39
N VAL A 15 -5.33 24.37 -3.49
CA VAL A 15 -3.90 24.23 -3.77
C VAL A 15 -3.06 24.96 -2.72
N GLY A 16 -3.35 26.22 -2.41
CA GLY A 16 -2.59 26.97 -1.39
C GLY A 16 -2.69 26.34 0.00
N MET A 17 -3.85 25.79 0.37
CA MET A 17 -4.01 25.03 1.61
C MET A 17 -3.21 23.73 1.60
N ALA A 18 -3.20 23.01 0.48
CA ALA A 18 -2.44 21.78 0.33
C ALA A 18 -0.92 22.05 0.41
N GLU A 19 -0.43 23.10 -0.25
CA GLU A 19 0.97 23.53 -0.18
C GLU A 19 1.40 23.83 1.26
N ALA A 20 0.59 24.60 2.01
CA ALA A 20 0.86 24.89 3.41
C ALA A 20 0.89 23.62 4.27
N ALA A 21 -0.08 22.71 4.09
CA ALA A 21 -0.11 21.43 4.79
C ALA A 21 1.11 20.56 4.45
N MET A 22 1.50 20.50 3.18
CA MET A 22 2.67 19.76 2.72
C MET A 22 3.98 20.31 3.30
N HIS A 23 4.10 21.63 3.42
CA HIS A 23 5.25 22.26 4.09
C HIS A 23 5.34 21.85 5.57
N MET A 24 4.20 21.83 6.27
CA MET A 24 4.13 21.37 7.66
C MET A 24 4.52 19.89 7.79
N TYR A 25 3.97 19.02 6.94
CA TYR A 25 4.29 17.58 6.99
C TYR A 25 5.76 17.30 6.64
N THR A 26 6.31 17.95 5.63
CA THR A 26 7.73 17.80 5.26
C THR A 26 8.64 18.21 6.42
N THR A 27 8.30 19.31 7.10
CA THR A 27 9.02 19.76 8.30
C THR A 27 8.90 18.75 9.45
N ALA A 28 7.71 18.22 9.69
CA ALA A 28 7.49 17.21 10.73
C ALA A 28 8.25 15.91 10.44
N ILE A 29 8.29 15.46 9.17
CA ILE A 29 9.04 14.28 8.73
C ILE A 29 10.55 14.48 8.90
N ALA A 30 11.06 15.67 8.56
CA ALA A 30 12.46 16.02 8.77
C ALA A 30 12.86 16.06 10.26
N ALA A 31 11.90 16.34 11.15
CA ALA A 31 12.09 16.35 12.60
C ALA A 31 11.83 14.98 13.27
N LEU A 32 11.53 13.92 12.50
CA LEU A 32 11.38 12.58 13.06
C LEU A 32 12.70 12.08 13.64
N PRO A 33 12.66 11.40 14.81
CA PRO A 33 13.85 10.82 15.42
C PRO A 33 14.37 9.62 14.60
N ASP A 34 15.42 8.99 15.11
CA ASP A 34 15.95 7.74 14.55
C ASP A 34 14.89 6.62 14.58
N THR A 35 14.94 5.68 13.65
CA THR A 35 13.97 4.56 13.58
C THR A 35 14.00 3.62 14.78
N ASN A 36 15.09 3.64 15.56
CA ASN A 36 15.21 2.85 16.80
C ASN A 36 14.69 3.61 18.04
N ASP A 37 14.30 4.87 17.89
CA ASP A 37 13.73 5.67 18.97
C ASP A 37 12.27 5.29 19.21
N ASP A 38 11.88 5.08 20.46
CA ASP A 38 10.52 4.69 20.85
C ASP A 38 9.48 5.77 20.45
N GLU A 39 9.88 7.04 20.32
CA GLU A 39 9.02 8.13 19.86
C GLU A 39 8.81 8.13 18.33
N PHE A 40 9.62 7.39 17.58
CA PHE A 40 9.52 7.36 16.12
C PHE A 40 8.14 6.89 15.67
N ARG A 41 7.69 5.74 16.15
CA ARG A 41 6.44 5.11 15.70
C ARG A 41 5.21 5.98 15.99
N PRO A 42 4.98 6.46 17.23
CA PRO A 42 3.84 7.34 17.50
C PRO A 42 3.81 8.60 16.64
N ARG A 43 4.98 9.22 16.38
CA ARG A 43 5.06 10.43 15.54
C ARG A 43 4.74 10.12 14.07
N VAL A 44 5.27 9.01 13.54
CA VAL A 44 4.98 8.54 12.19
C VAL A 44 3.49 8.28 11.99
N GLU A 45 2.83 7.61 12.93
CA GLU A 45 1.39 7.30 12.85
C GLU A 45 0.53 8.56 12.77
N VAL A 46 0.87 9.60 13.56
CA VAL A 46 0.19 10.90 13.52
C VAL A 46 0.35 11.57 12.15
N ILE A 47 1.57 11.59 11.61
CA ILE A 47 1.84 12.20 10.30
C ILE A 47 1.13 11.43 9.19
N LEU A 48 1.21 10.09 9.18
CA LEU A 48 0.54 9.23 8.19
C LEU A 48 -0.97 9.43 8.21
N SER A 49 -1.58 9.51 9.40
CA SER A 49 -3.01 9.81 9.54
C SER A 49 -3.39 11.16 8.93
N GLY A 50 -2.57 12.19 9.17
CA GLY A 50 -2.73 13.51 8.55
C GLY A 50 -2.62 13.46 7.02
N LEU A 51 -1.57 12.84 6.49
CA LEU A 51 -1.36 12.68 5.05
C LEU A 51 -2.49 11.89 4.37
N ARG A 52 -3.06 10.88 5.02
CA ARG A 52 -4.24 10.16 4.50
C ARG A 52 -5.44 11.08 4.34
N LYS A 53 -5.70 11.93 5.34
CA LYS A 53 -6.79 12.92 5.26
C LYS A 53 -6.56 13.90 4.11
N LEU A 54 -5.33 14.42 3.97
CA LEU A 54 -4.97 15.31 2.87
C LEU A 54 -5.16 14.64 1.50
N ARG A 55 -4.65 13.42 1.31
CA ARG A 55 -4.81 12.63 0.08
C ARG A 55 -6.28 12.39 -0.26
N LYS A 56 -7.12 12.08 0.75
CA LYS A 56 -8.57 11.91 0.56
C LYS A 56 -9.22 13.21 0.09
N SER A 57 -9.00 14.33 0.78
CA SER A 57 -9.55 15.63 0.40
C SER A 57 -9.13 16.07 -1.01
N LEU A 58 -7.86 15.85 -1.38
CA LEU A 58 -7.37 16.15 -2.73
C LEU A 58 -7.92 15.21 -3.79
N THR A 59 -8.15 13.94 -3.47
CA THR A 59 -8.84 12.99 -4.35
C THR A 59 -10.28 13.41 -4.58
N ASP A 60 -10.99 13.82 -3.53
CA ASP A 60 -12.38 14.30 -3.61
C ASP A 60 -12.48 15.63 -4.39
N ALA A 61 -11.47 16.50 -4.29
CA ALA A 61 -11.38 17.72 -5.10
C ALA A 61 -11.12 17.40 -6.58
N ALA A 62 -10.16 16.53 -6.87
CA ALA A 62 -9.81 16.10 -8.21
C ALA A 62 -10.99 15.39 -8.93
N ALA A 63 -11.83 14.66 -8.19
CA ALA A 63 -12.99 13.98 -8.75
C ALA A 63 -14.15 14.94 -9.11
N ARG A 64 -14.24 16.09 -8.42
CA ARG A 64 -15.33 17.07 -8.63
C ARG A 64 -15.01 18.10 -9.70
N SER A 65 -13.73 18.48 -9.84
CA SER A 65 -13.35 19.59 -10.70
C SER A 65 -12.89 19.11 -12.08
N ARG A 66 -13.48 19.66 -13.15
CA ARG A 66 -13.18 19.19 -14.52
C ARG A 66 -11.81 19.65 -15.04
N LEU A 67 -11.14 20.65 -14.45
CA LEU A 67 -9.92 21.24 -15.04
C LEU A 67 -8.98 21.91 -14.01
N THR A 68 -8.44 21.18 -13.03
CA THR A 68 -7.52 21.77 -12.02
C THR A 68 -6.19 21.03 -11.92
N PRO A 69 -5.26 21.27 -12.87
CA PRO A 69 -3.92 20.67 -12.85
C PRO A 69 -3.18 20.86 -11.52
N GLY A 70 -3.36 22.01 -10.85
CA GLY A 70 -2.77 22.27 -9.54
C GLY A 70 -3.21 21.28 -8.46
N VAL A 71 -4.49 20.89 -8.43
CA VAL A 71 -5.00 19.88 -7.48
C VAL A 71 -4.39 18.52 -7.77
N ILE A 72 -4.21 18.17 -9.04
CA ILE A 72 -3.56 16.91 -9.44
C ILE A 72 -2.09 16.90 -9.04
N VAL A 73 -1.37 18.01 -9.21
CA VAL A 73 0.03 18.15 -8.77
C VAL A 73 0.13 18.02 -7.25
N ALA A 74 -0.69 18.74 -6.49
CA ALA A 74 -0.74 18.65 -5.03
C ALA A 74 -1.09 17.22 -4.55
N LEU A 75 -2.04 16.54 -5.21
CA LEU A 75 -2.36 15.14 -4.91
C LEU A 75 -1.19 14.21 -5.19
N SER A 76 -0.46 14.44 -6.28
CA SER A 76 0.73 13.68 -6.64
C SER A 76 1.85 13.85 -5.62
N GLU A 77 2.07 15.08 -5.12
CA GLU A 77 3.03 15.38 -4.07
C GLU A 77 2.66 14.74 -2.73
N ALA A 78 1.39 14.83 -2.33
CA ALA A 78 0.90 14.20 -1.11
C ALA A 78 1.03 12.67 -1.16
N ARG A 79 0.84 12.05 -2.33
CA ARG A 79 1.07 10.62 -2.54
C ARG A 79 2.54 10.25 -2.40
N ARG A 80 3.46 10.96 -3.07
CA ARG A 80 4.90 10.71 -2.94
C ARG A 80 5.38 10.82 -1.49
N CYS A 81 5.00 11.89 -0.80
CA CYS A 81 5.38 12.09 0.61
C CYS A 81 4.82 10.99 1.53
N TYR A 82 3.61 10.52 1.26
CA TYR A 82 3.05 9.37 1.97
C TYR A 82 3.84 8.09 1.68
N ASP A 83 4.17 7.82 0.41
CA ASP A 83 4.94 6.64 -0.01
C ASP A 83 6.32 6.63 0.65
N ASP A 84 7.05 7.74 0.57
CA ASP A 84 8.38 7.90 1.18
C ASP A 84 8.33 7.67 2.71
N LEU A 85 7.29 8.18 3.38
CA LEU A 85 7.12 7.98 4.82
C LEU A 85 6.75 6.52 5.15
N MET A 86 5.91 5.87 4.34
CA MET A 86 5.59 4.45 4.52
C MET A 86 6.82 3.55 4.31
N GLU A 87 7.66 3.85 3.32
CA GLU A 87 8.95 3.16 3.12
C GLU A 87 9.87 3.30 4.33
N ARG A 88 10.05 4.52 4.84
CA ARG A 88 10.84 4.77 6.05
C ARG A 88 10.24 4.04 7.27
N ALA A 89 8.93 4.05 7.41
CA ALA A 89 8.23 3.39 8.51
C ALA A 89 8.37 1.86 8.45
N ALA A 90 8.24 1.27 7.26
CA ALA A 90 8.37 -0.17 7.03
C ALA A 90 9.79 -0.69 7.26
N ALA A 91 10.81 0.17 7.10
CA ALA A 91 12.20 -0.17 7.38
C ALA A 91 12.55 -0.16 8.89
N ALA A 92 11.69 0.38 9.75
CA ALA A 92 11.93 0.39 11.19
C ALA A 92 11.77 -1.01 11.81
N PRO A 93 12.56 -1.37 12.85
CA PRO A 93 12.49 -2.71 13.46
C PRO A 93 11.11 -3.10 14.00
N ALA A 94 10.32 -2.10 14.43
CA ALA A 94 8.98 -2.27 14.98
C ALA A 94 7.88 -1.85 13.99
N ALA A 95 8.15 -1.92 12.68
CA ALA A 95 7.20 -1.57 11.63
C ALA A 95 5.86 -2.32 11.80
N ALA A 96 4.76 -1.59 11.73
CA ALA A 96 3.42 -2.17 11.78
C ALA A 96 3.17 -3.03 10.54
N LEU A 97 2.34 -4.07 10.68
CA LEU A 97 2.06 -5.00 9.58
C LEU A 97 1.49 -4.30 8.34
N GLY A 98 0.62 -3.30 8.53
CA GLY A 98 0.08 -2.48 7.44
C GLY A 98 1.14 -1.66 6.70
N GLN A 99 2.20 -1.21 7.38
CA GLN A 99 3.30 -0.47 6.75
C GLN A 99 4.13 -1.40 5.86
N GLN A 100 4.46 -2.60 6.35
CA GLN A 100 5.17 -3.61 5.59
C GLN A 100 4.35 -4.06 4.36
N LEU A 101 3.05 -4.28 4.55
CA LEU A 101 2.11 -4.64 3.49
C LEU A 101 2.04 -3.57 2.39
N TYR A 102 1.90 -2.30 2.76
CA TYR A 102 1.87 -1.18 1.83
C TYR A 102 3.08 -1.18 0.90
N VAL A 103 4.28 -1.27 1.48
CA VAL A 103 5.55 -1.19 0.74
C VAL A 103 5.71 -2.42 -0.14
N ALA A 104 5.38 -3.61 0.36
CA ALA A 104 5.42 -4.84 -0.41
C ALA A 104 4.53 -4.76 -1.67
N ARG A 105 3.28 -4.26 -1.53
CA ARG A 105 2.39 -4.09 -2.68
C ARG A 105 2.79 -2.92 -3.59
N LEU A 106 3.35 -1.85 -3.03
CA LEU A 106 3.84 -0.71 -3.79
C LEU A 106 4.96 -1.13 -4.74
N HIS A 107 5.94 -1.89 -4.24
CA HIS A 107 7.03 -2.44 -5.06
C HIS A 107 6.52 -3.45 -6.10
N ALA A 108 5.49 -4.23 -5.77
CA ALA A 108 4.81 -5.12 -6.71
C ALA A 108 3.87 -4.40 -7.70
N LYS A 109 3.69 -3.07 -7.57
CA LYS A 109 2.76 -2.24 -8.35
C LYS A 109 1.30 -2.71 -8.28
N LEU A 110 0.88 -3.20 -7.12
CA LEU A 110 -0.47 -3.67 -6.88
C LEU A 110 -1.28 -2.64 -6.08
N SER A 111 -2.53 -2.45 -6.47
CA SER A 111 -3.53 -1.80 -5.63
C SER A 111 -3.88 -2.67 -4.43
N ALA A 112 -4.41 -2.06 -3.36
CA ALA A 112 -4.93 -2.78 -2.19
C ALA A 112 -5.96 -3.83 -2.61
N LYS A 113 -6.87 -3.49 -3.52
CA LYS A 113 -7.88 -4.41 -4.05
C LYS A 113 -7.28 -5.62 -4.78
N GLU A 114 -6.27 -5.42 -5.64
CA GLU A 114 -5.62 -6.53 -6.34
C GLU A 114 -4.89 -7.47 -5.38
N ALA A 115 -4.16 -6.90 -4.42
CA ALA A 115 -3.44 -7.67 -3.41
C ALA A 115 -4.41 -8.45 -2.50
N ALA A 116 -5.52 -7.84 -2.08
CA ALA A 116 -6.56 -8.50 -1.29
C ALA A 116 -7.19 -9.67 -2.06
N ASN A 117 -7.59 -9.45 -3.31
CA ASN A 117 -8.17 -10.47 -4.17
C ASN A 117 -7.21 -11.64 -4.39
N GLY A 118 -5.93 -11.36 -4.65
CA GLY A 118 -4.91 -12.39 -4.85
C GLY A 118 -4.63 -13.25 -3.62
N ALA A 119 -4.89 -12.72 -2.42
CA ALA A 119 -4.73 -13.41 -1.15
C ALA A 119 -6.03 -14.01 -0.57
N GLY A 120 -7.18 -13.83 -1.24
CA GLY A 120 -8.47 -14.26 -0.72
C GLY A 120 -8.93 -13.47 0.53
N LEU A 121 -8.47 -12.23 0.67
CA LEU A 121 -8.82 -11.33 1.77
C LEU A 121 -10.00 -10.42 1.38
N ARG A 122 -10.70 -9.87 2.38
CA ARG A 122 -11.72 -8.84 2.13
C ARG A 122 -11.07 -7.58 1.54
N ALA A 123 -11.82 -6.86 0.71
CA ALA A 123 -11.28 -5.76 -0.09
C ALA A 123 -10.85 -4.54 0.73
N ASP A 124 -11.51 -4.28 1.86
CA ASP A 124 -11.30 -3.16 2.79
C ASP A 124 -10.19 -3.42 3.82
N LEU A 125 -9.92 -4.68 4.18
CA LEU A 125 -8.91 -5.04 5.19
C LEU A 125 -7.54 -4.42 4.92
N LEU A 126 -7.09 -4.40 3.67
CA LEU A 126 -5.78 -3.82 3.35
C LEU A 126 -5.76 -2.31 3.60
N ASP A 127 -6.83 -1.60 3.22
CA ASP A 127 -6.96 -0.16 3.48
C ASP A 127 -7.02 0.12 4.99
N ASP A 128 -7.72 -0.72 5.75
CA ASP A 128 -7.84 -0.62 7.22
C ASP A 128 -6.49 -0.83 7.92
N LEU A 129 -5.75 -1.88 7.53
CA LEU A 129 -4.41 -2.16 8.08
C LEU A 129 -3.41 -1.06 7.74
N GLU A 130 -3.44 -0.55 6.51
CA GLU A 130 -2.62 0.59 6.08
C GLU A 130 -3.03 1.90 6.78
N ALA A 131 -4.29 1.98 7.23
CA ALA A 131 -4.77 3.05 8.09
C ALA A 131 -4.29 2.93 9.55
N GLY A 132 -3.72 1.79 9.93
CA GLY A 132 -3.20 1.50 11.26
C GLY A 132 -4.16 0.69 12.13
N GLU A 133 -5.19 0.07 11.56
CA GLU A 133 -6.02 -0.86 12.32
C GLU A 133 -5.26 -2.11 12.73
N THR A 134 -5.66 -2.69 13.87
CA THR A 134 -5.04 -3.90 14.41
C THR A 134 -5.73 -5.12 13.81
N PRO A 135 -4.99 -6.01 13.10
CA PRO A 135 -5.56 -7.24 12.57
C PRO A 135 -5.90 -8.23 13.68
N THR A 136 -6.86 -9.11 13.42
CA THR A 136 -7.00 -10.39 14.12
C THR A 136 -5.81 -11.31 13.84
N GLU A 137 -5.62 -12.35 14.66
CA GLU A 137 -4.52 -13.32 14.50
C GLU A 137 -4.54 -14.00 13.11
N ASP A 138 -5.73 -14.36 12.63
CA ASP A 138 -5.92 -15.01 11.32
C ASP A 138 -5.58 -14.06 10.16
N GLU A 139 -6.04 -12.81 10.25
CA GLU A 139 -5.70 -11.76 9.27
C GLU A 139 -4.19 -11.48 9.27
N ALA A 140 -3.58 -11.37 10.44
CA ALA A 140 -2.15 -11.15 10.57
C ALA A 140 -1.35 -12.29 9.92
N THR A 141 -1.78 -13.53 10.09
CA THR A 141 -1.15 -14.71 9.48
C THR A 141 -1.23 -14.65 7.95
N ASN A 142 -2.42 -14.37 7.40
CA ASN A 142 -2.60 -14.28 5.95
C ASN A 142 -1.82 -13.12 5.33
N VAL A 143 -1.81 -11.96 5.99
CA VAL A 143 -1.09 -10.77 5.53
C VAL A 143 0.42 -10.97 5.57
N LYS A 144 0.96 -11.62 6.61
CA LYS A 144 2.39 -12.02 6.64
C LYS A 144 2.74 -12.93 5.45
N GLY A 145 1.91 -13.93 5.17
CA GLY A 145 2.09 -14.81 4.00
C GLY A 145 2.07 -14.06 2.67
N LEU A 146 1.20 -13.05 2.55
CA LEU A 146 1.14 -12.16 1.38
C LEU A 146 2.42 -11.33 1.25
N ILE A 147 2.87 -10.67 2.33
CA ILE A 147 4.11 -9.87 2.35
C ILE A 147 5.30 -10.70 1.88
N GLU A 148 5.46 -11.91 2.42
CA GLU A 148 6.56 -12.79 2.00
C GLU A 148 6.48 -13.19 0.52
N SER A 149 5.26 -13.40 0.00
CA SER A 149 5.06 -13.76 -1.40
C SER A 149 5.41 -12.61 -2.33
N LEU A 150 5.08 -11.38 -1.95
CA LEU A 150 5.42 -10.16 -2.69
C LEU A 150 6.92 -9.82 -2.59
N GLY A 151 7.54 -10.04 -1.42
CA GLY A 151 8.96 -9.77 -1.19
C GLY A 151 9.93 -10.74 -1.88
N ARG A 152 9.50 -11.98 -2.16
CA ARG A 152 10.32 -13.00 -2.85
C ARG A 152 10.41 -12.82 -4.38
N GLY A 153 9.61 -11.94 -4.99
CA GLY A 153 9.69 -11.65 -6.43
C GLY A 153 9.21 -12.80 -7.34
N GLY A 154 7.90 -12.85 -7.63
CA GLY A 154 7.42 -13.26 -8.96
C GLY A 154 7.46 -14.74 -9.38
N VAL A 155 7.49 -15.72 -8.48
CA VAL A 155 7.16 -17.13 -8.83
C VAL A 155 6.24 -17.71 -7.74
N PRO A 156 5.07 -18.31 -8.09
CA PRO A 156 4.23 -18.93 -7.08
C PRO A 156 4.97 -20.11 -6.47
N ALA A 157 4.97 -20.22 -5.14
CA ALA A 157 5.18 -21.49 -4.48
C ALA A 157 4.01 -22.40 -4.87
N MET A 158 4.17 -23.13 -5.97
CA MET A 158 3.30 -24.23 -6.32
C MET A 158 3.32 -25.18 -5.13
N LYS A 159 2.23 -25.18 -4.34
CA LYS A 159 2.01 -26.22 -3.35
C LYS A 159 1.82 -27.50 -4.15
N LEU A 160 2.92 -28.23 -4.35
CA LEU A 160 2.89 -29.61 -4.77
C LEU A 160 2.11 -30.33 -3.67
N ASN A 161 0.85 -30.64 -3.95
CA ASN A 161 0.07 -31.54 -3.13
C ASN A 161 0.80 -32.88 -3.16
N GLU A 162 1.51 -33.16 -2.08
CA GLU A 162 2.17 -34.42 -1.78
C GLU A 162 1.08 -35.43 -1.40
N ASN A 163 0.23 -35.81 -2.36
CA ASN A 163 -0.84 -36.79 -2.16
C ASN A 163 -1.35 -37.48 -3.43
N ASP A 164 -0.57 -37.53 -4.52
CA ASP A 164 -0.76 -38.56 -5.54
C ASP A 164 0.14 -39.77 -5.24
N HIS A 165 -0.26 -40.49 -4.21
CA HIS A 165 0.00 -41.92 -4.14
C HIS A 165 -0.60 -42.59 -5.38
N LYS A 166 0.20 -43.33 -6.17
CA LYS A 166 0.34 -44.80 -6.04
C LYS A 166 1.04 -45.38 -7.27
N ARG A 167 2.12 -46.12 -7.02
CA ARG A 167 2.76 -47.09 -7.92
C ARG A 167 1.75 -47.94 -8.70
N LEU A 168 2.04 -48.24 -9.96
CA LEU A 168 1.97 -49.60 -10.55
C LEU A 168 3.01 -49.72 -11.71
N PRO A 169 3.39 -50.96 -12.09
CA PRO A 169 4.79 -51.35 -12.27
C PRO A 169 5.27 -51.35 -13.73
N ALA A 170 6.59 -51.44 -13.87
CA ALA A 170 7.29 -51.70 -15.12
C ALA A 170 6.79 -53.00 -15.78
N GLU A 171 6.25 -52.89 -17.00
CA GLU A 171 6.16 -54.03 -17.90
C GLU A 171 7.50 -54.19 -18.61
N SER A 172 8.18 -55.29 -18.30
CA SER A 172 9.28 -55.84 -19.08
C SER A 172 8.73 -56.32 -20.42
N PHE A 173 9.21 -55.75 -21.52
CA PHE A 173 9.13 -56.42 -22.81
C PHE A 173 10.46 -57.08 -23.07
N ASP A 174 10.47 -58.40 -22.86
CA ASP A 174 11.52 -59.30 -23.29
C ASP A 174 11.31 -59.68 -24.76
N GLU A 175 12.44 -59.67 -25.45
CA GLU A 175 12.86 -60.41 -26.64
C GLU A 175 11.87 -61.31 -27.40
N SER A 176 11.75 -61.09 -28.73
CA SER A 176 11.83 -62.13 -29.79
C SER A 176 11.24 -61.60 -31.10
N VAL A 177 12.06 -61.42 -32.15
CA VAL A 177 11.84 -62.06 -33.46
C VAL A 177 13.19 -62.15 -34.19
N ALA A 178 13.46 -63.34 -34.70
CA ALA A 178 14.51 -63.69 -35.65
C ALA A 178 14.33 -63.03 -37.04
#